data_AF-C5EZB7-F1
#
_entry.id   AF-C5EZB7-F1
#
_cell.length_a   1.000
_cell.length_b   1.000
_cell.length_c   1.000
_cell.angle_alpha   90.00
_cell.angle_beta   90.00
_cell.angle_gamma   90.00
#
_symmetry.space_group_name_H-M   'P 1'
#
loop_
_entity.id
_entity.type
_entity.pdbx_description
1 polymer ?
#
loop_
_entity_poly.entity_id
_entity_poly.type
_entity_poly.pdbx_seq_one_letter_code
_entity_poly.pdbx_strand_id
1 'polypeptide(L)'
;MGKNFNLAMIRQILFLAWASIFAFGAEFEGIGDLEFLPQKNLKILVLDEKMRVKKVLNFDSKESKHITLEVEKDEKIYLTIIHKDSNQEDSDQSKKQATENQDKSKLAKALKEEATITNASPNIEKSAYEGRFERNRFMGGILGFEPDKFNYIMPLNISSSKEPNQRKQTEVKFQISIKKRLFDDLFLKDLDLYFAYTQQSFWQLYDSENSKPFRESNYAPSLYLSYPLKAYDLFFERVNFGYLHQSNGGDLEHSRSWDRIFIEGIYSYENFALSLKAWYRIPEDPNKDDNRDITKYLGYGELSVGYLWKKHLVSATLRNNLRSDNRGSILLDYSYPIYKNLYFYLQFFNGYGESLGDYNNSINRIGVGILFNR
;
A
#
# COMPACT_ATOMS: atom_id res chain seq x y z
N MET A 1 27.11 -19.27 30.21
CA MET A 1 26.48 -20.58 29.94
C MET A 1 25.77 -20.52 28.60
N GLY A 2 26.39 -21.07 27.55
CA GLY A 2 25.84 -21.05 26.20
C GLY A 2 24.61 -21.95 26.10
N LYS A 3 23.48 -21.41 25.65
CA LYS A 3 22.33 -22.21 25.23
C LYS A 3 22.49 -22.50 23.74
N ASN A 4 22.78 -23.77 23.44
CA ASN A 4 22.81 -24.29 22.08
C ASN A 4 21.45 -24.08 21.41
N PHE A 5 21.45 -23.34 20.31
CA PHE A 5 20.32 -23.19 19.40
C PHE A 5 19.95 -24.56 18.81
N ASN A 6 18.72 -25.00 19.00
CA ASN A 6 18.27 -26.32 18.55
C ASN A 6 17.94 -26.29 17.04
N LEU A 7 18.96 -26.57 16.23
CA LEU A 7 18.90 -26.65 14.76
C LEU A 7 17.84 -27.65 14.26
N ALA A 8 17.42 -28.61 15.08
CA ALA A 8 16.40 -29.60 14.73
C ALA A 8 14.99 -28.97 14.65
N MET A 9 14.70 -27.96 15.47
CA MET A 9 13.40 -27.28 15.49
C MET A 9 13.19 -26.42 14.23
N ILE A 10 14.25 -25.75 13.76
CA ILE A 10 14.24 -24.97 12.50
C ILE A 10 14.06 -25.91 11.30
N ARG A 11 14.70 -27.08 11.30
CA ARG A 11 14.51 -28.09 10.25
C ARG A 11 13.09 -28.64 10.22
N GLN A 12 12.45 -28.87 11.37
CA GLN A 12 11.05 -29.32 11.42
C GLN A 12 10.06 -28.26 10.93
N ILE A 13 10.28 -26.98 11.26
CA ILE A 13 9.44 -25.86 10.79
C ILE A 13 9.60 -25.66 9.27
N LEU A 14 10.84 -25.71 8.75
CA LEU A 14 11.10 -25.64 7.31
C LEU A 14 10.57 -26.87 6.55
N PHE A 15 10.62 -28.07 7.15
CA PHE A 15 10.10 -29.29 6.54
C PHE A 15 8.57 -29.33 6.51
N LEU A 16 7.89 -28.83 7.54
CA LEU A 16 6.42 -28.69 7.53
C LEU A 16 5.95 -27.59 6.55
N ALA A 17 6.72 -26.51 6.41
CA ALA A 17 6.48 -25.50 5.37
C ALA A 17 6.76 -26.04 3.95
N TRP A 18 7.67 -27.00 3.79
CA TRP A 18 7.98 -27.64 2.50
C TRP A 18 6.97 -28.74 2.13
N ALA A 19 6.50 -29.53 3.10
CA ALA A 19 5.53 -30.61 2.89
C ALA A 19 4.11 -30.09 2.62
N SER A 20 3.76 -28.90 3.14
CA SER A 20 2.46 -28.24 2.84
C SER A 20 2.40 -27.62 1.44
N ILE A 21 3.53 -27.51 0.72
CA ILE A 21 3.59 -26.98 -0.65
C ILE A 21 3.24 -28.06 -1.70
N PHE A 22 3.27 -29.36 -1.36
CA PHE A 22 3.00 -30.46 -2.31
C PHE A 22 1.63 -31.13 -2.16
N ALA A 23 0.76 -30.67 -1.25
CA ALA A 23 -0.56 -31.28 -1.01
C ALA A 23 -1.74 -30.61 -1.75
N PHE A 24 -1.51 -29.62 -2.61
CA PHE A 24 -2.56 -29.00 -3.44
C PHE A 24 -2.34 -29.30 -4.93
N GLY A 25 -2.32 -30.59 -5.25
CA GLY A 25 -2.63 -31.09 -6.58
C GLY A 25 -4.09 -31.54 -6.59
N ALA A 26 -5.02 -30.59 -6.73
CA ALA A 26 -6.40 -30.88 -7.06
C ALA A 26 -6.73 -30.15 -8.36
N GLU A 27 -7.14 -30.92 -9.36
CA GLU A 27 -7.61 -30.45 -10.66
C GLU A 27 -8.75 -29.44 -10.47
N PHE A 28 -8.64 -28.27 -11.10
CA PHE A 28 -9.74 -27.32 -11.18
C PHE A 28 -10.74 -27.82 -12.24
N GLU A 29 -11.75 -28.56 -11.81
CA GLU A 29 -12.99 -28.74 -12.57
C GLU A 29 -13.86 -27.48 -12.47
N GLY A 30 -14.39 -27.02 -13.61
CA GLY A 30 -15.62 -26.22 -13.76
C GLY A 30 -15.74 -24.89 -12.99
N ILE A 31 -15.84 -23.78 -13.72
CA ILE A 31 -16.40 -22.53 -13.18
C ILE A 31 -17.84 -22.84 -12.74
N GLY A 32 -18.08 -22.90 -11.43
CA GLY A 32 -19.43 -22.99 -10.87
C GLY A 32 -20.22 -21.72 -11.17
N ASP A 33 -21.54 -21.88 -11.33
CA ASP A 33 -22.47 -20.78 -11.62
C ASP A 33 -22.33 -19.63 -10.60
N LEU A 34 -22.10 -18.43 -11.10
CA LEU A 34 -22.12 -17.20 -10.30
C LEU A 34 -23.58 -16.85 -9.97
N GLU A 35 -24.04 -17.21 -8.77
CA GLU A 35 -25.36 -16.81 -8.29
C GLU A 35 -25.33 -15.37 -7.75
N PHE A 36 -26.11 -14.48 -8.37
CA PHE A 36 -26.36 -13.11 -7.90
C PHE A 36 -27.81 -12.99 -7.40
N LEU A 37 -28.03 -12.16 -6.36
CA LEU A 37 -29.39 -11.78 -5.96
C LEU A 37 -30.07 -11.01 -7.10
N PRO A 38 -31.38 -11.21 -7.37
CA PRO A 38 -32.07 -10.53 -8.47
C PRO A 38 -32.07 -9.00 -8.32
N GLN A 39 -31.31 -8.31 -9.16
CA GLN A 39 -31.16 -6.85 -9.19
C GLN A 39 -31.59 -6.25 -10.54
N LYS A 40 -32.26 -5.08 -10.48
CA LYS A 40 -32.58 -4.26 -11.65
C LYS A 40 -31.38 -3.39 -12.04
N ASN A 41 -31.22 -3.14 -13.33
CA ASN A 41 -30.28 -2.17 -13.90
C ASN A 41 -28.79 -2.48 -13.64
N LEU A 42 -28.37 -3.74 -13.75
CA LEU A 42 -26.96 -4.08 -13.75
C LEU A 42 -26.32 -3.56 -15.04
N LYS A 43 -25.17 -2.89 -14.92
CA LYS A 43 -24.35 -2.53 -16.08
C LYS A 43 -23.13 -3.42 -16.13
N ILE A 44 -22.96 -4.14 -17.23
CA ILE A 44 -21.80 -4.99 -17.47
C ILE A 44 -20.90 -4.26 -18.45
N LEU A 45 -19.70 -3.92 -18.01
CA LEU A 45 -18.68 -3.38 -18.89
C LEU A 45 -17.86 -4.53 -19.46
N VAL A 46 -17.74 -4.55 -20.78
CA VAL A 46 -16.78 -5.36 -21.52
C VAL A 46 -15.54 -4.51 -21.73
N LEU A 47 -14.40 -4.97 -21.24
CA LEU A 47 -13.12 -4.28 -21.28
C LEU A 47 -12.12 -5.02 -22.17
N ASP A 48 -11.21 -4.29 -22.79
CA ASP A 48 -10.07 -4.86 -23.54
C ASP A 48 -8.89 -5.25 -22.62
N GLU A 49 -7.81 -5.79 -23.20
CA GLU A 49 -6.57 -6.14 -22.48
C GLU A 49 -5.90 -4.98 -21.73
N LYS A 50 -6.26 -3.73 -22.06
CA LYS A 50 -5.76 -2.52 -21.40
C LYS A 50 -6.77 -1.95 -20.39
N MET A 51 -7.82 -2.71 -20.04
CA MET A 51 -8.91 -2.32 -19.13
C MET A 51 -9.72 -1.10 -19.60
N ARG A 52 -9.76 -0.84 -20.91
CA ARG A 52 -10.57 0.23 -21.50
C ARG A 52 -11.96 -0.31 -21.82
N VAL A 53 -13.00 0.50 -21.58
CA VAL A 53 -14.38 0.10 -21.86
C VAL A 53 -14.60 -0.04 -23.37
N LYS A 54 -14.77 -1.28 -23.82
CA LYS A 54 -15.12 -1.62 -25.20
C LYS A 54 -16.64 -1.57 -25.42
N LYS A 55 -17.42 -2.04 -24.44
CA LYS A 55 -18.89 -2.06 -24.53
C LYS A 55 -19.53 -1.97 -23.14
N VAL A 56 -20.73 -1.39 -23.06
CA VAL A 56 -21.58 -1.41 -21.86
C VAL A 56 -22.87 -2.14 -22.20
N LEU A 57 -23.18 -3.19 -21.46
CA LEU A 57 -24.43 -3.94 -21.56
C LEU A 57 -25.30 -3.62 -20.36
N ASN A 58 -26.58 -3.31 -20.61
CA ASN A 58 -27.56 -3.23 -19.54
C ASN A 58 -28.17 -4.62 -19.39
N PHE A 59 -28.17 -5.15 -18.17
CA PHE A 59 -28.71 -6.46 -17.85
C PHE A 59 -29.71 -6.32 -16.70
N ASP A 60 -30.92 -6.84 -16.92
CA ASP A 60 -31.88 -7.05 -15.84
C ASP A 60 -31.92 -8.54 -15.51
N SER A 61 -31.35 -8.88 -14.35
CA SER A 61 -31.30 -10.26 -13.86
C SER A 61 -32.68 -10.81 -13.47
N LYS A 62 -33.74 -9.97 -13.46
CA LYS A 62 -35.13 -10.41 -13.32
C LYS A 62 -35.73 -10.91 -14.64
N GLU A 63 -35.23 -10.43 -15.78
CA GLU A 63 -35.81 -10.72 -17.09
C GLU A 63 -35.04 -11.80 -17.86
N SER A 64 -33.73 -11.89 -17.66
CA SER A 64 -32.88 -12.93 -18.26
C SER A 64 -31.88 -13.48 -17.26
N LYS A 65 -31.55 -14.78 -17.38
CA LYS A 65 -30.47 -15.44 -16.63
C LYS A 65 -29.18 -15.58 -17.44
N HIS A 66 -29.21 -15.24 -18.72
CA HIS A 66 -28.10 -15.44 -19.64
C HIS A 66 -27.77 -14.17 -20.42
N ILE A 67 -26.48 -14.04 -20.75
CA ILE A 67 -25.94 -12.95 -21.56
C ILE A 67 -25.05 -13.58 -22.63
N THR A 68 -25.33 -13.28 -23.88
CA THR A 68 -24.52 -13.73 -25.00
C THR A 68 -23.57 -12.61 -25.41
N LEU A 69 -22.28 -12.95 -25.51
CA LEU A 69 -21.23 -12.06 -25.98
C LEU A 69 -20.60 -12.66 -27.24
N GLU A 70 -20.59 -11.89 -28.32
CA GLU A 70 -19.80 -12.21 -29.51
C GLU A 70 -18.40 -11.64 -29.32
N VAL A 71 -17.39 -12.50 -29.38
CA VAL A 71 -15.97 -12.16 -29.20
C VAL A 71 -15.21 -12.66 -30.42
N GLU A 72 -14.30 -11.84 -30.95
CA GLU A 72 -13.44 -12.25 -32.05
C GLU A 72 -12.47 -13.35 -31.61
N LYS A 73 -12.15 -14.27 -32.52
CA LYS A 73 -11.20 -15.36 -32.25
C LYS A 73 -9.84 -14.73 -31.89
N ASP A 74 -9.31 -15.10 -30.73
CA ASP A 74 -8.05 -14.60 -30.12
C ASP A 74 -8.11 -13.24 -29.41
N GLU A 75 -9.29 -12.64 -29.22
CA GLU A 75 -9.45 -11.45 -28.37
C GLU A 75 -9.63 -11.81 -26.89
N LYS A 76 -8.78 -11.25 -26.00
CA LYS A 76 -9.02 -11.32 -24.55
C LYS A 76 -9.90 -10.14 -24.11
N ILE A 77 -11.05 -10.48 -23.54
CA ILE A 77 -11.97 -9.51 -22.92
C ILE A 77 -12.07 -9.74 -21.42
N TYR A 78 -12.36 -8.67 -20.69
CA TYR A 78 -12.62 -8.71 -19.25
C TYR A 78 -14.02 -8.17 -18.99
N LEU A 79 -14.74 -8.77 -18.04
CA LEU A 79 -16.09 -8.33 -17.67
C LEU A 79 -16.06 -7.76 -16.26
N THR A 80 -16.69 -6.60 -16.07
CA THR A 80 -16.97 -6.05 -14.74
C THR A 80 -18.41 -5.63 -14.62
N ILE A 81 -19.01 -5.82 -13.45
CA ILE A 81 -20.41 -5.50 -13.17
C ILE A 81 -20.44 -4.28 -12.28
N ILE A 82 -21.15 -3.24 -12.72
CA ILE A 82 -21.42 -2.04 -11.96
C ILE A 82 -22.88 -2.08 -11.50
N HIS A 83 -23.06 -2.02 -10.19
CA HIS A 83 -24.35 -1.74 -9.58
C HIS A 83 -24.47 -0.22 -9.37
N LYS A 84 -25.58 0.37 -9.80
CA LYS A 84 -25.92 1.74 -9.41
C LYS A 84 -26.81 1.64 -8.18
N ASP A 85 -26.27 1.98 -7.01
CA ASP A 85 -27.09 2.08 -5.80
C ASP A 85 -28.24 3.06 -6.05
N SER A 86 -29.46 2.54 -6.06
CA SER A 86 -30.68 3.32 -6.14
C SER A 86 -31.00 3.89 -4.77
N ASN A 87 -30.29 4.94 -4.37
CA ASN A 87 -30.70 5.81 -3.26
C ASN A 87 -30.15 7.21 -3.51
N GLN A 88 -30.83 7.97 -4.36
CA GLN A 88 -30.91 9.44 -4.28
C GLN A 88 -32.21 9.91 -4.95
N GLU A 89 -33.16 10.21 -4.06
CA GLU A 89 -34.15 11.30 -4.10
C GLU A 89 -35.24 11.31 -5.19
N ASP A 90 -36.38 10.70 -4.83
CA ASP A 90 -37.70 11.25 -5.09
C ASP A 90 -37.88 12.55 -4.27
N SER A 91 -37.64 13.70 -4.91
CA SER A 91 -38.30 14.96 -4.53
C SER A 91 -38.25 15.92 -5.71
N ASP A 92 -39.27 15.85 -6.56
CA ASP A 92 -39.98 17.03 -7.10
C ASP A 92 -40.88 16.61 -8.27
N GLN A 93 -42.05 16.09 -7.95
CA GLN A 93 -43.21 16.24 -8.82
C GLN A 93 -43.91 17.55 -8.49
N SER A 94 -43.63 18.60 -9.27
CA SER A 94 -44.65 19.41 -9.96
C SER A 94 -44.11 20.79 -10.32
N LYS A 95 -43.82 21.02 -11.61
CA LYS A 95 -44.35 22.16 -12.39
C LYS A 95 -43.83 22.16 -13.84
N LYS A 96 -44.81 22.01 -14.73
CA LYS A 96 -44.94 22.65 -16.05
C LYS A 96 -43.95 22.28 -17.16
N GLN A 97 -44.48 21.49 -18.09
CA GLN A 97 -44.15 21.48 -19.51
C GLN A 97 -44.10 22.89 -20.12
N ALA A 98 -43.38 22.94 -21.25
CA ALA A 98 -43.17 24.03 -22.20
C ALA A 98 -41.86 24.79 -21.99
N THR A 99 -40.84 24.36 -22.74
CA THR A 99 -39.82 25.12 -23.50
C THR A 99 -38.49 24.37 -23.50
N GLU A 100 -38.46 23.13 -24.00
CA GLU A 100 -37.22 22.45 -24.37
C GLU A 100 -37.24 22.25 -25.88
N ASN A 101 -36.52 23.09 -26.62
CA ASN A 101 -35.96 22.71 -27.92
C ASN A 101 -34.93 23.70 -28.49
N GLN A 102 -34.55 24.77 -27.76
CA GLN A 102 -33.50 25.70 -28.22
C GLN A 102 -32.21 25.72 -27.40
N ASP A 103 -32.17 25.16 -26.18
CA ASP A 103 -30.94 25.15 -25.35
C ASP A 103 -30.11 23.86 -25.42
N LYS A 104 -30.69 22.73 -25.87
CA LYS A 104 -29.93 21.47 -26.03
C LYS A 104 -28.90 21.56 -27.17
N SER A 105 -29.09 22.42 -28.18
CA SER A 105 -28.13 22.57 -29.28
C SER A 105 -26.91 23.40 -28.90
N LYS A 106 -27.05 24.39 -28.00
CA LYS A 106 -25.94 25.18 -27.48
C LYS A 106 -25.13 24.40 -26.45
N LEU A 107 -25.80 23.65 -25.57
CA LEU A 107 -25.13 22.78 -24.60
C LEU A 107 -24.39 21.62 -25.29
N ALA A 108 -24.98 21.02 -26.33
CA ALA A 108 -24.32 19.97 -27.12
C ALA A 108 -23.16 20.49 -27.97
N LYS A 109 -23.14 21.80 -28.31
CA LYS A 109 -22.00 22.43 -29.00
C LYS A 109 -20.86 22.74 -28.03
N ALA A 110 -21.18 23.27 -26.84
CA ALA A 110 -20.21 23.50 -25.77
C ALA A 110 -19.56 22.19 -25.28
N LEU A 111 -20.36 21.12 -25.12
CA LEU A 111 -19.87 19.79 -24.74
C LEU A 111 -19.05 19.10 -25.84
N LYS A 112 -19.27 19.45 -27.12
CA LYS A 112 -18.41 18.98 -28.22
C LYS A 112 -17.10 19.76 -28.29
N GLU A 113 -17.10 21.05 -28.00
CA GLU A 113 -15.88 21.86 -27.96
C GLU A 113 -14.98 21.49 -26.77
N GLU A 114 -15.54 21.17 -25.59
CA GLU A 114 -14.77 20.61 -24.46
C GLU A 114 -14.25 19.19 -24.73
N ALA A 115 -15.00 18.35 -25.45
CA ALA A 115 -14.55 17.00 -25.82
C ALA A 115 -13.44 16.98 -26.90
N THR A 116 -13.11 18.13 -27.50
CA THR A 116 -12.03 18.23 -28.49
C THR A 116 -10.68 18.62 -27.86
N ILE A 117 -10.65 18.95 -26.56
CA ILE A 117 -9.42 19.28 -25.81
C ILE A 117 -9.20 18.23 -24.72
N THR A 118 -8.72 17.05 -25.12
CA THR A 118 -7.78 16.17 -24.38
C THR A 118 -7.77 14.78 -25.04
N ASN A 119 -7.25 14.69 -26.25
CA ASN A 119 -6.71 13.44 -26.82
C ASN A 119 -5.27 13.68 -27.27
N ALA A 120 -4.52 14.35 -26.42
CA ALA A 120 -3.06 14.38 -26.45
C ALA A 120 -2.58 14.15 -25.03
N SER A 121 -2.73 12.91 -24.53
CA SER A 121 -1.73 12.44 -23.57
C SER A 121 -0.46 12.25 -24.39
N PRO A 122 0.60 13.06 -24.20
CA PRO A 122 1.89 12.71 -24.77
C PRO A 122 2.23 11.30 -24.30
N ASN A 123 2.87 10.51 -25.16
CA ASN A 123 3.58 9.30 -24.74
C ASN A 123 4.68 9.75 -23.77
N ILE A 124 4.33 9.95 -22.50
CA ILE A 124 5.29 10.14 -21.43
C ILE A 124 5.85 8.76 -21.17
N GLU A 125 7.10 8.57 -21.58
CA GLU A 125 7.88 7.37 -21.30
C GLU A 125 7.98 7.22 -19.77
N LYS A 126 7.08 6.40 -19.21
CA LYS A 126 6.95 6.25 -17.76
C LYS A 126 8.26 5.75 -17.17
N SER A 127 8.72 6.40 -16.10
CA SER A 127 9.94 5.97 -15.40
C SER A 127 9.78 4.54 -14.83
N ALA A 128 10.89 3.84 -14.62
CA ALA A 128 10.86 2.54 -13.92
C ALA A 128 10.24 2.68 -12.51
N TYR A 129 10.35 3.85 -11.88
CA TYR A 129 9.61 4.26 -10.69
C TYR A 129 8.09 4.23 -10.91
N GLU A 130 7.55 4.95 -11.89
CA GLU A 130 6.12 4.95 -12.24
C GLU A 130 5.60 3.55 -12.60
N GLY A 131 6.40 2.76 -13.31
CA GLY A 131 6.08 1.37 -13.66
C GLY A 131 5.96 0.41 -12.46
N ARG A 132 6.50 0.76 -11.28
CA ARG A 132 6.25 0.00 -10.03
C ARG A 132 4.83 0.21 -9.52
N PHE A 133 4.27 1.40 -9.66
CA PHE A 133 2.95 1.75 -9.10
C PHE A 133 1.80 1.22 -9.97
N GLU A 134 1.93 1.20 -11.29
CA GLU A 134 0.84 0.74 -12.17
C GLU A 134 0.53 -0.75 -12.06
N ARG A 135 1.51 -1.57 -11.68
CA ARG A 135 1.34 -3.03 -11.55
C ARG A 135 0.63 -3.46 -10.25
N ASN A 136 0.41 -2.52 -9.33
CA ASN A 136 -0.09 -2.80 -7.98
C ASN A 136 -1.21 -1.84 -7.55
N ARG A 137 -2.35 -1.87 -8.27
CA ARG A 137 -3.59 -1.19 -7.84
C ARG A 137 -4.18 -1.83 -6.59
N PHE A 138 -3.57 -1.60 -5.42
CA PHE A 138 -4.24 -1.74 -4.14
C PHE A 138 -5.14 -0.50 -3.96
N MET A 139 -6.46 -0.68 -3.96
CA MET A 139 -7.47 0.40 -3.81
C MET A 139 -7.51 1.52 -4.87
N GLY A 140 -6.64 1.50 -5.89
CA GLY A 140 -6.54 2.56 -6.90
C GLY A 140 -7.72 2.73 -7.87
N GLY A 141 -8.73 1.85 -7.82
CA GLY A 141 -9.93 1.92 -8.66
C GLY A 141 -11.07 2.79 -8.10
N ILE A 142 -11.14 2.99 -6.78
CA ILE A 142 -12.33 3.59 -6.13
C ILE A 142 -12.10 5.07 -5.77
N LEU A 143 -10.89 5.42 -5.30
CA LEU A 143 -10.53 6.80 -4.88
C LEU A 143 -9.20 7.29 -5.49
N GLY A 144 -8.59 6.47 -6.35
CA GLY A 144 -7.28 6.76 -6.95
C GLY A 144 -6.15 6.89 -5.93
N PHE A 145 -6.22 6.13 -4.83
CA PHE A 145 -5.08 5.93 -3.93
C PHE A 145 -4.08 4.97 -4.56
N GLU A 146 -2.80 5.25 -4.32
CA GLU A 146 -1.68 4.39 -4.70
C GLU A 146 -1.02 3.86 -3.43
N PRO A 147 -0.31 2.72 -3.46
CA PRO A 147 0.53 2.33 -2.35
C PRO A 147 1.70 3.31 -2.14
N ASP A 148 1.93 3.74 -0.90
CA ASP A 148 3.14 4.50 -0.53
C ASP A 148 4.28 3.56 -0.11
N LYS A 149 3.94 2.53 0.67
CA LYS A 149 4.84 1.45 1.13
C LYS A 149 4.16 0.10 0.92
N PHE A 150 4.80 -0.98 1.36
CA PHE A 150 4.20 -2.31 1.39
C PHE A 150 2.96 -2.35 2.29
N ASN A 151 1.85 -2.87 1.76
CA ASN A 151 0.64 -3.19 2.48
C ASN A 151 0.65 -4.70 2.72
N TYR A 152 0.58 -5.12 3.98
CA TYR A 152 0.68 -6.53 4.33
C TYR A 152 -0.09 -6.86 5.59
N ILE A 153 -0.38 -8.15 5.77
CA ILE A 153 -0.80 -8.74 7.04
C ILE A 153 0.04 -9.99 7.31
N MET A 154 0.57 -10.10 8.51
CA MET A 154 1.36 -11.22 9.00
C MET A 154 0.69 -11.81 10.23
N PRO A 155 -0.11 -12.88 10.06
CA PRO A 155 -0.75 -13.56 11.17
C PRO A 155 0.28 -14.15 12.16
N LEU A 156 1.40 -14.64 11.64
CA LEU A 156 2.48 -15.20 12.44
C LEU A 156 3.64 -14.22 12.49
N ASN A 157 3.69 -13.42 13.55
CA ASN A 157 4.79 -12.52 13.79
C ASN A 157 5.31 -12.72 15.22
N ILE A 158 6.51 -13.31 15.33
CA ILE A 158 7.08 -13.88 16.56
C ILE A 158 8.30 -13.06 16.95
N SER A 159 8.26 -12.50 18.16
CA SER A 159 9.41 -11.83 18.77
C SER A 159 10.15 -12.75 19.73
N SER A 160 11.47 -12.74 19.61
CA SER A 160 12.37 -13.38 20.59
C SER A 160 12.84 -12.43 21.69
N SER A 161 12.58 -11.13 21.53
CA SER A 161 12.81 -10.10 22.55
C SER A 161 11.58 -9.93 23.43
N LYS A 162 11.79 -9.48 24.68
CA LYS A 162 10.68 -9.03 25.54
C LYS A 162 10.32 -7.59 25.17
N GLU A 163 9.07 -7.34 24.83
CA GLU A 163 8.61 -6.00 24.44
C GLU A 163 7.71 -5.36 25.50
N PRO A 164 7.67 -4.01 25.57
CA PRO A 164 6.72 -3.31 26.43
C PRO A 164 5.29 -3.73 26.12
N ASN A 165 4.50 -3.97 27.17
CA ASN A 165 3.09 -4.36 27.09
C ASN A 165 2.80 -5.63 26.27
N GLN A 166 3.83 -6.41 25.91
CA GLN A 166 3.68 -7.69 25.22
C GLN A 166 3.42 -8.80 26.23
N ARG A 167 2.34 -9.56 26.01
CA ARG A 167 1.93 -10.68 26.86
C ARG A 167 2.20 -12.02 26.19
N LYS A 168 2.03 -12.10 24.87
CA LYS A 168 2.39 -13.25 24.04
C LYS A 168 3.48 -12.84 23.03
N GLN A 169 4.47 -13.72 22.84
CA GLN A 169 5.56 -13.51 21.88
C GLN A 169 5.09 -13.49 20.42
N THR A 170 3.99 -14.20 20.14
CA THR A 170 3.33 -14.21 18.85
C THR A 170 2.22 -13.18 18.83
N GLU A 171 2.22 -12.34 17.80
CA GLU A 171 1.17 -11.36 17.51
C GLU A 171 0.90 -11.30 16.01
N VAL A 172 -0.20 -10.66 15.63
CA VAL A 172 -0.45 -10.28 14.24
C VAL A 172 0.18 -8.91 14.01
N LYS A 173 0.93 -8.77 12.92
CA LYS A 173 1.44 -7.47 12.46
C LYS A 173 0.82 -7.12 11.12
N PHE A 174 0.36 -5.90 10.93
CA PHE A 174 -0.08 -5.44 9.62
C PHE A 174 0.32 -3.99 9.36
N GLN A 175 0.40 -3.65 8.08
CA GLN A 175 0.64 -2.29 7.63
C GLN A 175 -0.32 -1.92 6.51
N ILE A 176 -0.90 -0.73 6.62
CA ILE A 176 -1.66 -0.07 5.56
C ILE A 176 -0.88 1.18 5.18
N SER A 177 -0.55 1.35 3.91
CA SER A 177 0.22 2.48 3.43
C SER A 177 -0.27 2.93 2.06
N ILE A 178 -0.88 4.12 2.05
CA ILE A 178 -1.48 4.71 0.85
C ILE A 178 -0.93 6.12 0.64
N LYS A 179 -0.92 6.57 -0.61
CA LYS A 179 -0.67 7.94 -1.03
C LYS A 179 -1.65 8.39 -2.08
N LYS A 180 -1.80 9.70 -2.20
CA LYS A 180 -2.59 10.38 -3.20
C LYS A 180 -1.84 11.61 -3.68
N ARG A 181 -1.69 11.75 -5.00
CA ARG A 181 -1.30 13.03 -5.57
C ARG A 181 -2.46 14.01 -5.41
N LEU A 182 -2.23 15.07 -4.66
CA LEU A 182 -3.21 16.14 -4.42
C LEU A 182 -3.19 17.16 -5.54
N PHE A 183 -1.99 17.53 -6.01
CA PHE A 183 -1.78 18.47 -7.11
C PHE A 183 -0.65 17.96 -8.00
N ASP A 184 -0.86 18.03 -9.30
CA ASP A 184 0.21 17.97 -10.30
C ASP A 184 0.71 19.37 -10.62
N ASP A 185 1.98 19.48 -11.01
CA ASP A 185 2.60 20.75 -11.45
C ASP A 185 2.35 21.93 -10.50
N LEU A 186 2.49 21.73 -9.18
CA LEU A 186 1.97 22.63 -8.13
C LEU A 186 2.30 24.11 -8.38
N PHE A 187 3.57 24.42 -8.62
CA PHE A 187 4.05 25.75 -9.06
C PHE A 187 5.28 25.66 -9.98
N LEU A 188 5.73 24.45 -10.28
CA LEU A 188 6.83 24.13 -11.16
C LEU A 188 6.42 22.87 -11.93
N LYS A 189 6.78 22.78 -13.21
CA LYS A 189 6.53 21.58 -14.02
C LYS A 189 7.15 20.34 -13.37
N ASP A 190 6.41 19.25 -13.35
CA ASP A 190 6.72 17.94 -12.76
C ASP A 190 6.90 17.96 -11.22
N LEU A 191 6.57 19.06 -10.54
CA LEU A 191 6.58 19.17 -9.08
C LEU A 191 5.21 18.80 -8.52
N ASP A 192 5.08 17.54 -8.10
CA ASP A 192 3.82 16.97 -7.62
C ASP A 192 3.72 17.05 -6.10
N LEU A 193 2.54 17.42 -5.57
CA LEU A 193 2.24 17.39 -4.14
C LEU A 193 1.48 16.11 -3.78
N TYR A 194 2.02 15.35 -2.83
CA TYR A 194 1.45 14.10 -2.34
C TYR A 194 1.04 14.21 -0.87
N PHE A 195 -0.13 13.67 -0.57
CA PHE A 195 -0.48 13.23 0.78
C PHE A 195 -0.27 11.72 0.88
N ALA A 196 0.33 11.25 1.95
CA ALA A 196 0.45 9.84 2.24
C ALA A 196 0.13 9.53 3.70
N TYR A 197 -0.28 8.30 3.95
CA TYR A 197 -0.61 7.78 5.26
C TYR A 197 -0.11 6.36 5.38
N THR A 198 0.74 6.11 6.37
CA THR A 198 1.13 4.76 6.80
C THR A 198 0.60 4.50 8.20
N GLN A 199 -0.01 3.34 8.41
CA GLN A 199 -0.33 2.81 9.72
C GLN A 199 0.30 1.43 9.89
N GLN A 200 1.00 1.23 11.00
CA GLN A 200 1.55 -0.09 11.38
C GLN A 200 0.96 -0.49 12.73
N SER A 201 0.38 -1.69 12.82
CA SER A 201 -0.29 -2.16 14.03
C SER A 201 0.20 -3.54 14.45
N PHE A 202 0.28 -3.74 15.76
CA PHE A 202 0.70 -4.96 16.42
C PHE A 202 -0.42 -5.44 17.35
N TRP A 203 -0.96 -6.60 17.05
CA TRP A 203 -2.19 -7.11 17.66
C TRP A 203 -1.94 -8.42 18.39
N GLN A 204 -2.16 -8.43 19.71
CA GLN A 204 -2.03 -9.61 20.56
C GLN A 204 -3.21 -10.57 20.37
N LEU A 205 -3.51 -10.96 19.13
CA LEU A 205 -4.61 -11.86 18.75
C LEU A 205 -4.58 -13.20 19.50
N TYR A 206 -3.38 -13.63 19.90
CA TYR A 206 -3.13 -14.88 20.62
C TYR A 206 -3.26 -14.74 22.15
N ASP A 207 -3.55 -13.54 22.65
CA ASP A 207 -3.79 -13.30 24.07
C ASP A 207 -5.28 -13.41 24.42
N SER A 208 -5.77 -14.66 24.42
CA SER A 208 -7.17 -14.96 24.74
C SER A 208 -7.57 -14.60 26.17
N GLU A 209 -6.60 -14.48 27.09
CA GLU A 209 -6.85 -14.17 28.50
C GLU A 209 -7.18 -12.69 28.74
N ASN A 210 -6.83 -11.80 27.81
CA ASN A 210 -6.96 -10.35 27.97
C ASN A 210 -7.76 -9.68 26.85
N SER A 211 -8.69 -10.41 26.25
CA SER A 211 -9.53 -9.94 25.13
C SER A 211 -8.75 -9.48 23.89
N LYS A 212 -7.54 -10.04 23.68
CA LYS A 212 -6.77 -9.89 22.44
C LYS A 212 -6.53 -8.43 22.03
N PRO A 213 -5.89 -7.61 22.88
CA PRO A 213 -5.77 -6.17 22.65
C PRO A 213 -4.75 -5.86 21.54
N PHE A 214 -4.88 -4.68 20.93
CA PHE A 214 -3.75 -4.09 20.22
C PHE A 214 -2.68 -3.72 21.24
N ARG A 215 -1.45 -4.19 21.03
CA ARG A 215 -0.29 -3.79 21.84
C ARG A 215 0.17 -2.39 21.44
N GLU A 216 0.17 -2.12 20.14
CA GLU A 216 0.70 -0.89 19.58
C GLU A 216 0.07 -0.60 18.20
N SER A 217 -0.11 0.68 17.89
CA SER A 217 -0.44 1.17 16.55
C SER A 217 0.26 2.50 16.31
N ASN A 218 1.00 2.62 15.21
CA ASN A 218 1.66 3.87 14.84
C ASN A 218 1.01 4.45 13.59
N TYR A 219 0.64 5.72 13.68
CA TYR A 219 -0.04 6.51 12.67
C TYR A 219 0.95 7.52 12.11
N ALA A 220 1.17 7.49 10.80
CA ALA A 220 2.22 8.27 10.14
C ALA A 220 1.70 8.97 8.87
N PRO A 221 0.93 10.07 9.02
CA PRO A 221 0.58 10.92 7.89
C PRO A 221 1.79 11.75 7.43
N SER A 222 1.88 11.99 6.12
CA SER A 222 2.90 12.84 5.52
C SER A 222 2.34 13.67 4.37
N LEU A 223 2.96 14.82 4.15
CA LEU A 223 2.70 15.71 3.04
C LEU A 223 4.05 16.08 2.42
N TYR A 224 4.23 15.76 1.14
CA TYR A 224 5.53 15.93 0.50
C TYR A 224 5.43 16.31 -0.97
N LEU A 225 6.41 17.07 -1.42
CA LEU A 225 6.67 17.35 -2.83
C LEU A 225 7.52 16.23 -3.42
N SER A 226 7.26 15.86 -4.66
CA SER A 226 8.07 14.93 -5.44
C SER A 226 8.44 15.55 -6.78
N TYR A 227 9.73 15.50 -7.12
CA TYR A 227 10.26 16.11 -8.34
C TYR A 227 11.21 15.15 -9.05
N PRO A 228 11.02 14.89 -10.36
CA PRO A 228 11.95 14.09 -11.14
C PRO A 228 13.24 14.87 -11.40
N LEU A 229 14.36 14.17 -11.30
CA LEU A 229 15.70 14.71 -11.51
C LEU A 229 16.33 14.28 -12.84
N LYS A 230 15.59 13.60 -13.73
CA LYS A 230 16.08 13.09 -15.02
C LYS A 230 16.75 14.15 -15.91
N ALA A 231 16.38 15.43 -15.75
CA ALA A 231 16.97 16.54 -16.51
C ALA A 231 18.34 16.99 -15.98
N TYR A 232 18.77 16.47 -14.83
CA TYR A 232 20.02 16.81 -14.17
C TYR A 232 20.91 15.56 -14.16
N ASP A 233 22.22 15.73 -14.39
CA ASP A 233 23.21 14.64 -14.32
C ASP A 233 23.52 14.29 -12.85
N LEU A 234 22.50 13.81 -12.14
CA LEU A 234 22.53 13.47 -10.72
C LEU A 234 22.33 11.98 -10.51
N PHE A 235 22.87 11.46 -9.40
CA PHE A 235 22.74 10.05 -9.05
C PHE A 235 21.28 9.61 -8.82
N PHE A 236 20.45 10.46 -8.22
CA PHE A 236 19.04 10.16 -7.98
C PHE A 236 18.17 10.57 -9.17
N GLU A 237 17.19 9.74 -9.52
CA GLU A 237 16.23 10.04 -10.60
C GLU A 237 15.02 10.84 -10.12
N ARG A 238 14.78 10.88 -8.80
CA ARG A 238 13.67 11.59 -8.17
C ARG A 238 14.07 12.00 -6.75
N VAL A 239 13.58 13.16 -6.33
CA VAL A 239 13.70 13.63 -4.95
C VAL A 239 12.32 13.90 -4.36
N ASN A 240 12.12 13.48 -3.12
CA ASN A 240 10.98 13.85 -2.31
C ASN A 240 11.43 14.77 -1.19
N PHE A 241 10.64 15.78 -0.86
CA PHE A 241 10.87 16.66 0.28
C PHE A 241 9.54 16.95 0.97
N GLY A 242 9.47 16.78 2.29
CA GLY A 242 8.20 17.01 2.98
C GLY A 242 8.24 16.85 4.48
N TYR A 243 7.04 16.86 5.03
CA TYR A 243 6.77 16.72 6.45
C TYR A 243 6.18 15.33 6.74
N LEU A 244 6.58 14.76 7.86
CA LEU A 244 6.12 13.47 8.36
C LEU A 244 5.88 13.57 9.86
N HIS A 245 4.60 13.46 10.24
CA HIS A 245 4.21 13.21 11.62
C HIS A 245 4.22 11.71 11.88
N GLN A 246 4.60 11.28 13.07
CA GLN A 246 4.36 9.91 13.51
C GLN A 246 4.02 9.90 14.99
N SER A 247 2.90 9.28 15.35
CA SER A 247 2.49 9.09 16.74
C SER A 247 1.86 7.72 16.93
N ASN A 248 1.72 7.29 18.19
CA ASN A 248 1.05 6.04 18.51
C ASN A 248 -0.39 6.20 19.04
N GLY A 249 -0.87 7.43 19.18
CA GLY A 249 -2.20 7.71 19.74
C GLY A 249 -2.35 7.24 21.19
N GLY A 250 -1.24 6.96 21.89
CA GLY A 250 -1.24 6.54 23.28
C GLY A 250 -1.58 7.68 24.24
N ASP A 251 -2.06 7.31 25.42
CA ASP A 251 -2.34 8.22 26.52
C ASP A 251 -1.10 8.42 27.41
N LEU A 252 -0.99 9.62 28.01
CA LEU A 252 -0.03 9.96 29.07
C LEU A 252 1.34 9.25 28.94
N GLU A 253 1.61 8.27 29.81
CA GLU A 253 2.91 7.58 29.92
C GLU A 253 3.24 6.68 28.71
N HIS A 254 2.22 6.25 27.97
CA HIS A 254 2.35 5.42 26.78
C HIS A 254 2.36 6.23 25.47
N SER A 255 2.05 7.54 25.54
CA SER A 255 2.09 8.42 24.37
C SER A 255 3.50 8.50 23.82
N ARG A 256 3.64 8.37 22.50
CA ARG A 256 4.90 8.56 21.79
C ARG A 256 4.59 9.29 20.50
N SER A 257 5.35 10.33 20.21
CA SER A 257 5.18 11.14 19.02
C SER A 257 6.46 11.86 18.65
N TRP A 258 6.58 12.20 17.36
CA TRP A 258 7.66 13.04 16.85
C TRP A 258 7.33 13.53 15.45
N ASP A 259 7.84 14.72 15.15
CA ASP A 259 7.67 15.39 13.87
C ASP A 259 9.00 15.50 13.12
N ARG A 260 8.94 15.33 11.80
CA ARG A 260 10.13 15.36 10.93
C ARG A 260 9.88 16.16 9.67
N ILE A 261 10.91 16.89 9.25
CA ILE A 261 11.09 17.30 7.86
C ILE A 261 12.08 16.30 7.25
N PHE A 262 11.81 15.84 6.04
CA PHE A 262 12.65 14.86 5.37
C PHE A 262 12.98 15.25 3.93
N ILE A 263 14.10 14.70 3.45
CA ILE A 263 14.46 14.64 2.04
C ILE A 263 14.77 13.19 1.69
N GLU A 264 14.30 12.71 0.54
CA GLU A 264 14.52 11.36 0.07
C GLU A 264 14.95 11.37 -1.40
N GLY A 265 16.17 10.90 -1.67
CA GLY A 265 16.62 10.60 -3.03
C GLY A 265 16.23 9.18 -3.40
N ILE A 266 15.67 9.00 -4.60
CA ILE A 266 15.28 7.70 -5.15
C ILE A 266 16.08 7.45 -6.41
N TYR A 267 16.62 6.25 -6.53
CA TYR A 267 17.29 5.74 -7.70
C TYR A 267 16.69 4.39 -8.08
N SER A 268 16.47 4.18 -9.38
CA SER A 268 16.14 2.86 -9.88
C SER A 268 16.89 2.55 -11.17
N TYR A 269 17.29 1.29 -11.30
CA TYR A 269 17.95 0.78 -12.48
C TYR A 269 17.50 -0.65 -12.72
N GLU A 270 16.79 -0.87 -13.82
CA GLU A 270 16.16 -2.16 -14.15
C GLU A 270 15.35 -2.73 -12.96
N ASN A 271 15.82 -3.83 -12.37
CA ASN A 271 15.18 -4.54 -11.27
C ASN A 271 15.62 -4.06 -9.88
N PHE A 272 16.54 -3.10 -9.81
CA PHE A 272 17.08 -2.54 -8.57
C PHE A 272 16.38 -1.23 -8.21
N ALA A 273 16.14 -1.01 -6.93
CA ALA A 273 15.79 0.29 -6.37
C ALA A 273 16.64 0.59 -5.15
N LEU A 274 16.91 1.87 -4.97
CA LEU A 274 17.51 2.45 -3.79
C LEU A 274 16.73 3.70 -3.40
N SER A 275 16.46 3.87 -2.11
CA SER A 275 16.10 5.17 -1.55
C SER A 275 17.01 5.52 -0.40
N LEU A 276 17.46 6.77 -0.35
CA LEU A 276 18.21 7.33 0.76
C LEU A 276 17.40 8.49 1.30
N LYS A 277 16.88 8.32 2.52
CA LYS A 277 16.09 9.34 3.20
C LYS A 277 16.85 9.87 4.41
N ALA A 278 16.94 11.19 4.51
CA ALA A 278 17.44 11.89 5.68
C ALA A 278 16.30 12.71 6.28
N TRP A 279 16.32 12.89 7.60
CA TRP A 279 15.33 13.72 8.28
C TRP A 279 15.94 14.57 9.39
N TYR A 280 15.31 15.71 9.60
CA TYR A 280 15.49 16.57 10.75
C TYR A 280 14.28 16.42 11.66
N ARG A 281 14.51 16.02 12.92
CA ARG A 281 13.47 16.01 13.96
C ARG A 281 13.15 17.46 14.35
N ILE A 282 11.89 17.86 14.22
CA ILE A 282 11.41 19.16 14.69
C ILE A 282 11.42 19.13 16.23
N PRO A 283 12.13 20.06 16.91
CA PRO A 283 12.14 20.12 18.36
C PRO A 283 10.76 20.41 18.96
N GLU A 284 10.44 19.74 20.06
CA GLU A 284 9.22 19.92 20.83
C GLU A 284 9.54 20.56 22.19
N ASP A 285 8.52 21.04 22.91
CA ASP A 285 8.69 21.53 24.28
C ASP A 285 9.27 20.40 25.15
N PRO A 286 10.44 20.58 25.80
CA PRO A 286 11.07 19.54 26.60
C PRO A 286 10.21 18.96 27.74
N ASN A 287 9.19 19.69 28.19
CA ASN A 287 8.25 19.24 29.23
C ASN A 287 7.05 18.47 28.68
N LYS A 288 6.88 18.44 27.34
CA LYS A 288 5.79 17.76 26.63
C LYS A 288 6.29 16.74 25.61
N ASP A 289 7.61 16.58 25.50
CA ASP A 289 8.26 15.65 24.57
C ASP A 289 8.29 14.24 25.17
N ASP A 290 7.43 13.38 24.64
CA ASP A 290 7.22 12.00 25.10
C ASP A 290 8.43 11.07 24.93
N ASN A 291 9.33 11.42 24.01
CA ASN A 291 10.47 10.58 23.61
C ASN A 291 11.66 11.44 23.16
N ARG A 292 12.16 12.24 24.10
CA ARG A 292 13.25 13.21 23.90
C ARG A 292 14.51 12.65 23.27
N ASP A 293 14.80 11.38 23.51
CA ASP A 293 16.02 10.71 23.05
C ASP A 293 15.79 9.78 21.87
N ILE A 294 14.64 9.85 21.17
CA ILE A 294 14.30 9.00 20.02
C ILE A 294 15.39 9.00 18.92
N THR A 295 16.06 10.13 18.69
CA THR A 295 17.15 10.24 17.70
C THR A 295 18.40 9.46 18.09
N LYS A 296 18.60 9.15 19.38
CA LYS A 296 19.67 8.24 19.82
C LYS A 296 19.44 6.81 19.34
N TYR A 297 18.22 6.45 18.96
CA TYR A 297 17.86 5.10 18.54
C TYR A 297 17.58 5.01 17.04
N LEU A 298 16.72 5.89 16.53
CA LEU A 298 16.29 5.87 15.13
C LEU A 298 17.22 6.65 14.21
N GLY A 299 18.10 7.50 14.77
CA GLY A 299 19.05 8.28 13.99
C GLY A 299 18.41 9.38 13.15
N TYR A 300 19.06 9.68 12.03
CA TYR A 300 18.79 10.84 11.19
C TYR A 300 18.46 10.47 9.73
N GLY A 301 18.31 9.18 9.44
CA GLY A 301 18.02 8.71 8.09
C GLY A 301 17.83 7.20 8.00
N GLU A 302 17.37 6.76 6.84
CA GLU A 302 17.26 5.36 6.45
C GLU A 302 17.78 5.16 5.01
N LEU A 303 18.40 4.01 4.79
CA LEU A 303 18.79 3.51 3.47
C LEU A 303 17.93 2.29 3.16
N SER A 304 17.17 2.36 2.08
CA SER A 304 16.35 1.25 1.58
C SER A 304 16.91 0.76 0.25
N VAL A 305 17.06 -0.55 0.11
CA VAL A 305 17.45 -1.19 -1.15
C VAL A 305 16.50 -2.34 -1.47
N GLY A 306 16.19 -2.53 -2.74
CA GLY A 306 15.31 -3.59 -3.20
C GLY A 306 15.77 -4.15 -4.53
N TYR A 307 15.66 -5.47 -4.70
CA TYR A 307 16.01 -6.17 -5.92
C TYR A 307 14.95 -7.20 -6.29
N LEU A 308 14.42 -7.10 -7.50
CA LEU A 308 13.46 -8.06 -8.06
C LEU A 308 14.19 -9.07 -8.96
N TRP A 309 14.44 -10.26 -8.44
CA TRP A 309 15.02 -11.35 -9.22
C TRP A 309 13.93 -12.31 -9.68
N LYS A 310 13.58 -12.25 -10.98
CA LYS A 310 12.45 -12.99 -11.56
C LYS A 310 11.15 -12.68 -10.79
N LYS A 311 10.69 -13.61 -9.96
CA LYS A 311 9.48 -13.49 -9.13
C LYS A 311 9.80 -13.17 -7.66
N HIS A 312 11.06 -13.21 -7.26
CA HIS A 312 11.52 -13.00 -5.90
C HIS A 312 11.86 -11.52 -5.69
N LEU A 313 11.14 -10.85 -4.79
CA LEU A 313 11.51 -9.52 -4.34
C LEU A 313 12.22 -9.66 -2.99
N VAL A 314 13.43 -9.12 -2.90
CA VAL A 314 14.18 -8.98 -1.65
C VAL A 314 14.40 -7.50 -1.41
N SER A 315 14.16 -7.03 -0.19
CA SER A 315 14.54 -5.68 0.21
C SER A 315 15.16 -5.65 1.59
N ALA A 316 15.96 -4.61 1.82
CA ALA A 316 16.56 -4.30 3.11
C ALA A 316 16.37 -2.81 3.41
N THR A 317 15.94 -2.48 4.62
CA THR A 317 15.96 -1.12 5.16
C THR A 317 16.91 -1.06 6.34
N LEU A 318 17.83 -0.11 6.30
CA LEU A 318 18.88 0.10 7.30
C LEU A 318 18.69 1.45 7.96
N ARG A 319 18.77 1.49 9.29
CA ARG A 319 18.83 2.71 10.09
C ARG A 319 20.02 2.68 11.01
N ASN A 320 20.66 3.82 11.19
CA ASN A 320 21.77 3.97 12.11
C ASN A 320 21.78 5.36 12.74
N ASN A 321 22.11 5.45 14.02
CA ASN A 321 22.18 6.72 14.74
C ASN A 321 23.44 7.53 14.44
N LEU A 322 24.47 6.92 13.83
CA LEU A 322 25.76 7.50 13.50
C LEU A 322 26.50 8.13 14.70
N ARG A 323 26.28 7.55 15.89
CA ARG A 323 26.92 7.98 17.14
C ARG A 323 27.99 6.98 17.56
N SER A 324 28.89 7.41 18.46
CA SER A 324 29.87 6.52 19.09
C SER A 324 29.20 5.42 19.92
N ASP A 325 28.09 5.74 20.61
CA ASP A 325 27.19 4.78 21.24
C ASP A 325 26.19 4.22 20.22
N ASN A 326 26.73 3.49 19.24
CA ASN A 326 26.02 3.14 18.02
C ASN A 326 24.76 2.29 18.28
N ARG A 327 23.64 2.70 17.68
CA ARG A 327 22.35 2.00 17.67
C ARG A 327 21.77 2.08 16.27
N GLY A 328 20.99 1.07 15.90
CA GLY A 328 20.37 1.01 14.59
C GLY A 328 19.42 -0.17 14.46
N SER A 329 18.95 -0.38 13.24
CA SER A 329 18.12 -1.52 12.89
C SER A 329 18.29 -1.92 11.44
N ILE A 330 17.95 -3.19 11.19
CA ILE A 330 17.80 -3.77 9.88
C ILE A 330 16.41 -4.40 9.78
N LEU A 331 15.73 -4.10 8.69
CA LEU A 331 14.50 -4.76 8.25
C LEU A 331 14.82 -5.49 6.95
N LEU A 332 14.63 -6.80 6.90
CA LEU A 332 14.76 -7.61 5.70
C LEU A 332 13.38 -8.11 5.31
N ASP A 333 13.04 -7.93 4.05
CA ASP A 333 11.78 -8.41 3.49
C ASP A 333 12.04 -9.33 2.31
N TYR A 334 11.22 -10.37 2.21
CA TYR A 334 11.18 -11.27 1.07
C TYR A 334 9.73 -11.48 0.65
N SER A 335 9.47 -11.48 -0.66
CA SER A 335 8.16 -11.92 -1.15
C SER A 335 8.24 -12.80 -2.40
N TYR A 336 7.18 -13.59 -2.60
CA TYR A 336 6.96 -14.42 -3.80
C TYR A 336 5.48 -14.39 -4.25
N PRO A 337 5.13 -14.25 -5.55
CA PRO A 337 3.74 -14.21 -5.99
C PRO A 337 3.04 -15.55 -5.76
N ILE A 338 1.86 -15.51 -5.14
CA ILE A 338 0.99 -16.67 -4.95
C ILE A 338 -0.13 -16.63 -5.98
N TYR A 339 -0.92 -15.55 -5.99
CA TYR A 339 -2.11 -15.43 -6.83
C TYR A 339 -2.42 -13.97 -7.14
N LYS A 340 -2.52 -13.62 -8.42
CA LYS A 340 -2.75 -12.23 -8.87
C LYS A 340 -1.81 -11.25 -8.16
N ASN A 341 -2.36 -10.35 -7.34
CA ASN A 341 -1.66 -9.31 -6.58
C ASN A 341 -1.42 -9.71 -5.11
N LEU A 342 -1.53 -11.00 -4.79
CA LEU A 342 -1.20 -11.56 -3.48
C LEU A 342 0.17 -12.23 -3.54
N TYR A 343 1.02 -11.85 -2.59
CA TYR A 343 2.38 -12.35 -2.49
C TYR A 343 2.59 -12.98 -1.10
N PHE A 344 3.21 -14.15 -1.07
CA PHE A 344 3.83 -14.67 0.15
C PHE A 344 4.81 -13.63 0.66
N TYR A 345 4.85 -13.41 1.97
CA TYR A 345 5.68 -12.40 2.60
C TYR A 345 6.38 -12.94 3.83
N LEU A 346 7.69 -12.71 3.89
CA LEU A 346 8.55 -13.01 5.03
C LEU A 346 9.26 -11.72 5.43
N GLN A 347 9.27 -11.43 6.72
CA GLN A 347 9.93 -10.27 7.29
C GLN A 347 10.85 -10.69 8.43
N PHE A 348 12.03 -10.10 8.50
CA PHE A 348 12.94 -10.20 9.63
C PHE A 348 13.33 -8.80 10.08
N PHE A 349 13.12 -8.51 11.36
CA PHE A 349 13.52 -7.25 11.98
C PHE A 349 14.54 -7.50 13.08
N ASN A 350 15.61 -6.71 13.10
CA ASN A 350 16.56 -6.69 14.21
C ASN A 350 17.03 -5.26 14.52
N GLY A 351 16.92 -4.86 15.79
CA GLY A 351 17.43 -3.59 16.29
C GLY A 351 16.36 -2.74 16.98
N TYR A 352 16.51 -1.42 16.93
CA TYR A 352 15.65 -0.47 17.63
C TYR A 352 14.61 0.19 16.71
N GLY A 353 13.49 0.62 17.27
CA GLY A 353 12.51 1.43 16.54
C GLY A 353 11.68 0.68 15.52
N GLU A 354 11.25 -0.56 15.83
CA GLU A 354 10.26 -1.25 15.02
C GLU A 354 8.91 -0.52 15.11
N SER A 355 8.55 -0.09 16.31
CA SER A 355 7.40 0.74 16.63
C SER A 355 7.81 1.93 17.50
N LEU A 356 6.89 2.87 17.74
CA LEU A 356 7.16 3.94 18.68
C LEU A 356 7.17 3.49 20.14
N GLY A 357 6.30 2.57 20.56
CA GLY A 357 6.27 2.09 21.95
C GLY A 357 7.50 1.32 22.39
N ASP A 358 8.25 0.76 21.43
CA ASP A 358 9.51 0.05 21.66
C ASP A 358 10.72 0.75 21.03
N TYR A 359 10.64 2.07 20.76
CA TYR A 359 11.72 2.80 20.06
C TYR A 359 13.09 2.64 20.73
N ASN A 360 13.11 2.51 22.05
CA ASN A 360 14.30 2.39 22.87
C ASN A 360 14.64 0.95 23.29
N ASN A 361 13.95 -0.06 22.73
CA ASN A 361 14.17 -1.47 23.00
C ASN A 361 14.68 -2.20 21.76
N SER A 362 15.62 -3.13 21.95
CA SER A 362 16.19 -3.91 20.86
C SER A 362 15.35 -5.16 20.60
N ILE A 363 14.70 -5.20 19.45
CA ILE A 363 13.79 -6.26 19.04
C ILE A 363 14.48 -7.21 18.05
N ASN A 364 14.16 -8.50 18.14
CA ASN A 364 14.47 -9.49 17.11
C ASN A 364 13.20 -10.29 16.81
N ARG A 365 12.76 -10.23 15.55
CA ARG A 365 11.44 -10.68 15.15
C ARG A 365 11.42 -11.26 13.75
N ILE A 366 10.61 -12.30 13.58
CA ILE A 366 10.32 -12.94 12.29
C ILE A 366 8.82 -12.93 12.07
N GLY A 367 8.40 -12.47 10.89
CA GLY A 367 7.01 -12.40 10.46
C GLY A 367 6.78 -13.19 9.17
N VAL A 368 5.64 -13.87 9.08
CA VAL A 368 5.18 -14.59 7.89
C VAL A 368 3.73 -14.17 7.59
N GLY A 369 3.45 -13.88 6.32
CA GLY A 369 2.12 -13.42 5.92
C GLY A 369 1.92 -13.23 4.43
N ILE A 370 1.04 -12.29 4.13
CA ILE A 370 0.59 -11.93 2.78
C ILE A 370 0.86 -10.44 2.55
N LEU A 371 1.48 -10.14 1.42
CA LEU A 371 1.74 -8.81 0.91
C LEU A 371 0.77 -8.54 -0.25
N PHE A 372 0.24 -7.32 -0.32
CA PHE A 372 -0.81 -6.91 -1.26
C PHE A 372 -0.29 -6.02 -2.41
N ASN A 373 0.95 -5.52 -2.33
CA ASN A 373 1.61 -4.74 -3.36
C ASN A 373 3.14 -4.91 -3.33
N ARG A 374 3.81 -4.68 -4.45
CA ARG A 374 5.27 -4.72 -4.61
C ARG A 374 5.87 -3.43 -5.17
#